data_AF-A0A6I6NCG0-F1
#
_entry.id   AF-A0A6I6NCG0-F1
#
_cell.length_a   1.000
_cell.length_b   1.000
_cell.length_c   1.000
_cell.angle_alpha   90.00
_cell.angle_beta   90.00
_cell.angle_gamma   90.00
#
_symmetry.space_group_name_H-M   'P 1'
#
loop_
_entity.id
_entity.type
_entity.pdbx_description
1 polymer ?
#
loop_
_entity_poly.entity_id
_entity_poly.type
_entity_poly.pdbx_seq_one_letter_code
_entity_poly.pdbx_strand_id
1 'polypeptide(L)' 'MAVPRKYPDELRERAIREVRAAGRPIAHVAKDLGIHKEALRGWVRQARPTAASAMID' A
#
# COMPACT_ATOMS: atom_id res chain seq x y z
N MET A 1 6.56 -19.04 11.66
CA MET A 1 7.57 -17.96 11.62
C MET A 1 7.17 -16.98 10.53
N ALA A 2 6.77 -15.76 10.87
CA ALA A 2 6.32 -14.78 9.87
C ALA A 2 7.51 -14.40 8.98
N VAL A 3 7.36 -14.56 7.67
CA VAL A 3 8.36 -14.12 6.69
C VAL A 3 8.54 -12.61 6.86
N PRO A 4 9.77 -12.09 7.01
CA PRO A 4 10.00 -10.66 7.08
C PRO A 4 9.48 -10.02 5.79
N ARG A 5 8.38 -9.26 5.92
CA ARG A 5 7.82 -8.51 4.79
C ARG A 5 8.84 -7.44 4.40
N LYS A 6 9.19 -7.39 3.11
CA LYS A 6 10.11 -6.39 2.54
C LYS A 6 9.70 -4.94 2.85
N TYR A 7 8.42 -4.72 3.13
CA TYR A 7 7.87 -3.44 3.58
C TYR A 7 6.99 -3.67 4.80
N PRO A 8 7.20 -2.92 5.90
CA PRO A 8 6.33 -3.00 7.07
C PRO A 8 4.93 -2.47 6.74
N ASP A 9 3.92 -3.02 7.42
CA ASP A 9 2.52 -2.69 7.17
C ASP A 9 2.21 -1.20 7.42
N GLU A 10 2.85 -0.58 8.42
CA GLU A 10 2.75 0.87 8.68
C GLU A 10 3.18 1.73 7.47
N LEU A 11 4.23 1.31 6.77
CA LEU A 11 4.73 2.00 5.58
C LEU A 11 3.78 1.84 4.40
N ARG A 12 3.19 0.64 4.27
CA ARG A 12 2.14 0.37 3.29
C ARG A 12 0.91 1.24 3.52
N GLU A 13 0.40 1.31 4.75
CA GLU A 13 -0.77 2.12 5.10
C GLU A 13 -0.52 3.61 4.89
N ARG A 14 0.64 4.11 5.32
CA ARG A 14 1.03 5.50 5.07
C ARG A 14 1.05 5.81 3.57
N ALA A 15 1.64 4.94 2.76
CA ALA A 15 1.72 5.13 1.31
C ALA A 15 0.33 5.10 0.64
N ILE A 16 -0.56 4.20 1.06
CA ILE A 16 -1.95 4.17 0.58
C ILE A 16 -2.69 5.46 0.95
N ARG A 17 -2.53 5.94 2.19
CA ARG A 17 -3.18 7.15 2.69
C ARG A 17 -2.72 8.38 1.91
N GLU A 18 -1.43 8.53 1.65
CA GLU A 18 -0.88 9.63 0.85
C GLU A 18 -1.47 9.66 -0.58
N VAL A 19 -1.56 8.50 -1.23
CA VAL A 19 -2.11 8.43 -2.60
C VAL A 19 -3.62 8.71 -2.61
N ARG A 20 -4.38 8.14 -1.66
CA ARG A 20 -5.85 8.23 -1.67
C ARG A 20 -6.41 9.49 -1.01
N ALA A 21 -5.90 9.83 0.16
CA ALA A 21 -6.41 10.95 0.95
C ALA A 21 -5.84 12.28 0.44
N ALA A 22 -4.54 12.33 0.13
CA ALA A 22 -3.91 13.54 -0.39
C ALA A 22 -3.90 13.61 -1.93
N GLY A 23 -4.45 12.60 -2.62
CA GLY A 23 -4.54 12.57 -4.09
C GLY A 23 -3.17 12.56 -4.80
N ARG A 24 -2.09 12.25 -4.07
CA ARG A 24 -0.73 12.34 -4.61
C ARG A 24 -0.49 11.25 -5.66
N PRO A 25 0.25 11.54 -6.74
CA PRO A 25 0.58 10.52 -7.72
C PRO A 25 1.42 9.39 -7.11
N ILE A 26 1.08 8.14 -7.45
CA ILE A 26 1.77 6.92 -6.97
C ILE A 26 3.27 6.99 -7.17
N ALA A 27 3.74 7.51 -8.31
CA ALA A 27 5.17 7.60 -8.62
C ALA A 27 5.93 8.52 -7.64
N HIS A 28 5.32 9.62 -7.21
CA HIS A 28 5.93 10.55 -6.27
C HIS A 28 6.00 9.93 -4.88
N VAL A 29 4.89 9.37 -4.41
CA VAL A 29 4.81 8.71 -3.09
C VAL A 29 5.77 7.51 -3.02
N ALA A 30 5.85 6.71 -4.09
CA ALA A 30 6.77 5.59 -4.19
C ALA A 30 8.24 6.04 -4.10
N LYS A 31 8.60 7.13 -4.79
CA LYS A 31 9.96 7.68 -4.76
C LYS A 31 10.31 8.26 -3.38
N ASP A 32 9.40 9.01 -2.77
CA ASP A 32 9.59 9.60 -1.43
C ASP A 32 9.77 8.54 -0.34
N LEU A 33 9.01 7.45 -0.42
CA LEU A 33 9.02 6.39 0.60
C LEU A 33 9.97 5.23 0.27
N GLY A 34 10.69 5.28 -0.86
CA GLY A 34 11.57 4.20 -1.30
C GLY A 34 10.86 2.89 -1.65
N ILE A 35 9.59 2.96 -2.08
CA ILE A 35 8.76 1.81 -2.42
C ILE A 35 8.81 1.56 -3.93
N HIS A 36 8.79 0.29 -4.34
CA HIS A 36 8.56 -0.02 -5.76
C HIS A 36 7.17 0.47 -6.20
N LYS A 37 7.13 1.28 -7.26
CA LYS A 37 5.89 1.87 -7.82
C LYS A 37 4.79 0.83 -8.06
N GLU A 38 5.13 -0.33 -8.61
CA GLU A 38 4.16 -1.41 -8.88
C GLU A 38 3.62 -2.05 -7.60
N ALA A 39 4.43 -2.16 -6.54
CA ALA A 39 3.97 -2.64 -5.24
C ALA A 39 2.94 -1.68 -4.64
N LEU A 40 3.24 -0.37 -4.66
CA LEU A 40 2.31 0.66 -4.18
C LEU A 40 1.02 0.69 -5.00
N ARG A 41 1.09 0.53 -6.33
CA ARG A 41 -0.09 0.43 -7.19
C ARG A 41 -0.95 -0.78 -6.81
N GLY A 42 -0.33 -1.93 -6.56
CA GLY A 42 -1.02 -3.13 -6.08
C GLY A 42 -1.71 -2.92 -4.73
N TRP A 43 -1.06 -2.22 -3.80
CA TRP A 43 -1.62 -1.91 -2.48
C TRP A 43 -2.79 -0.93 -2.56
N VAL A 44 -2.66 0.14 -3.34
CA VAL A 44 -3.74 1.11 -3.54
C VAL A 44 -4.94 0.45 -4.22
N ARG A 45 -4.73 -0.51 -5.12
CA ARG A 45 -5.81 -1.31 -5.74
C ARG A 45 -6.47 -2.26 -4.74
N GLN A 46 -5.71 -2.93 -3.88
CA GLN A 46 -6.23 -3.87 -2.87
C GLN A 46 -6.90 -3.17 -1.68
N ALA A 47 -6.45 -1.96 -1.33
CA ALA A 47 -7.06 -1.13 -0.28
C ALA A 47 -8.36 -0.46 -0.74
N ARG A 48 -8.77 -0.67 -1.99
CA ARG A 48 -10.16 -0.42 -2.40
C ARG A 48 -10.96 -1.48 -1.67
N PRO A 49 -11.98 -1.12 -0.88
CA PRO A 49 -12.80 -2.13 -0.24
C PRO A 49 -13.40 -2.99 -1.36
N THR A 50 -12.78 -4.12 -1.63
CA THR A 50 -13.48 -5.23 -2.22
C THR A 50 -14.39 -5.66 -1.08
N ALA A 51 -15.69 -5.46 -1.25
CA ALA A 51 -16.68 -6.01 -0.34
C ALA A 51 -16.65 -7.54 -0.49
N ALA A 52 -15.58 -8.22 -0.05
CA ALA A 52 -15.42 -9.68 0.04
C ALA A 52 -13.99 -10.10 0.47
N SER A 53 -13.46 -9.61 1.59
CA SER A 53 -12.33 -10.28 2.27
C SER A 53 -12.30 -9.93 3.75
N ALA A 54 -13.43 -10.21 4.42
CA ALA A 54 -13.44 -10.59 5.83
C ALA A 54 -13.53 -12.11 5.87
N MET A 55 -12.45 -12.81 5.55
CA MET A 55 -12.28 -14.24 5.81
C MET A 55 -10.78 -14.57 5.69
N ILE A 56 -10.24 -15.16 6.75
CA ILE A 56 -8.92 -15.77 6.89
C ILE A 56 -7.79 -14.78 7.25
N ASP A 57 -7.59 -14.51 8.54
CA ASP A 57 -6.70 -15.30 9.42
C ASP A 57 -7.06 -15.03 10.89
#